data_AF-A0A3D9SCE5-F1
#
_entry.id   AF-A0A3D9SCE5-F1
#
_cell.length_a   1.000
_cell.length_b   1.000
_cell.length_c   1.000
_cell.angle_alpha   90.00
_cell.angle_beta   90.00
_cell.angle_gamma   90.00
#
_symmetry.space_group_name_H-M   'P 1'
#
loop_
_entity.id
_entity.type
_entity.pdbx_description
1 polymer ?
#
loop_
_entity_poly.entity_id
_entity_poly.type
_entity_poly.pdbx_seq_one_letter_code
_entity_poly.pdbx_strand_id
1 'polypeptide(L)'
;MKLKYTYSPLIIELKETPNEGDVEFEVQIKEDRYWPAMKSVQRFFEENEVYTDVLFYPFENHKFRIIVREDHYAAFILVLMKHQLVQKVEWV
;
A
#
# COMPACT_ATOMS: atom_id res chain seq x y z
N MET A 1 1.88 14.12 9.96
CA MET A 1 3.26 13.64 10.21
C MET A 1 3.66 12.78 9.03
N LYS A 2 4.89 12.92 8.51
CA LYS A 2 5.33 12.11 7.37
C LYS A 2 5.95 10.81 7.89
N LEU A 3 5.77 9.72 7.14
CA LEU A 3 6.46 8.47 7.39
C LEU A 3 7.63 8.35 6.42
N LYS A 4 8.73 7.80 6.93
CA LYS A 4 9.80 7.25 6.10
C LYS A 4 9.73 5.74 6.22
N TYR A 5 9.77 5.03 5.11
CA TYR A 5 9.74 3.57 5.11
C TYR A 5 10.71 2.98 4.10
N THR A 6 11.09 1.72 4.31
CA THR A 6 11.99 0.97 3.42
C THR A 6 11.37 -0.37 3.04
N TYR A 7 11.63 -0.80 1.81
CA TYR A 7 11.18 -2.08 1.28
C TYR A 7 12.26 -2.67 0.36
N SER A 8 12.12 -3.95 0.03
CA SER A 8 13.01 -4.60 -0.94
C SER A 8 12.43 -4.46 -2.36
N PRO A 9 13.17 -3.86 -3.32
CA PRO A 9 12.71 -3.75 -4.71
C PRO A 9 12.62 -5.11 -5.42
N LEU A 10 13.19 -6.18 -4.84
CA LEU A 10 13.01 -7.55 -5.32
C LEU A 10 11.63 -8.12 -4.99
N ILE A 11 10.93 -7.52 -4.01
CA ILE A 11 9.62 -7.97 -3.52
C ILE A 11 8.51 -7.08 -4.08
N ILE A 12 8.67 -5.76 -3.95
CA ILE A 12 7.65 -4.77 -4.27
C ILE A 12 8.29 -3.49 -4.80
N GLU A 13 7.66 -2.86 -5.76
CA GLU A 13 7.91 -1.46 -6.12
C GLU A 13 6.71 -0.62 -5.72
N LEU A 14 6.98 0.52 -5.09
CA LEU A 14 6.00 1.51 -4.66
C LEU A 14 6.39 2.87 -5.23
N LYS A 15 5.47 3.51 -5.95
CA LYS A 15 5.62 4.89 -6.40
C LYS A 15 4.45 5.72 -5.89
N GLU A 16 4.77 6.77 -5.15
CA GLU A 16 3.81 7.72 -4.59
C GLU A 16 3.67 8.94 -5.48
N THR A 17 2.43 9.36 -5.71
CA THR A 17 2.10 10.63 -6.38
C THR A 17 1.03 11.35 -5.54
N PRO A 18 1.31 12.56 -5.01
CA PRO A 18 0.28 13.36 -4.34
C PRO A 18 -0.86 13.72 -5.29
N ASN A 19 -2.11 13.67 -4.82
CA ASN A 19 -3.30 13.98 -5.62
C ASN A 19 -4.39 14.63 -4.75
N GLU A 20 -4.44 15.97 -4.72
CA GLU A 20 -5.54 16.77 -4.13
C GLU A 20 -6.16 16.25 -2.81
N GLY A 21 -5.34 15.93 -1.80
CA GLY A 21 -5.80 15.43 -0.49
C GLY A 21 -5.74 13.90 -0.34
N ASP A 22 -5.38 13.21 -1.42
CA ASP A 22 -5.06 11.79 -1.47
C ASP A 22 -3.59 11.58 -1.88
N VAL A 23 -3.13 10.35 -1.69
CA VAL A 23 -1.87 9.84 -2.23
C VAL A 23 -2.18 8.65 -3.12
N GLU A 24 -1.77 8.75 -4.38
CA GLU A 24 -1.84 7.65 -5.32
C GLU A 24 -0.58 6.81 -5.24
N PHE A 25 -0.78 5.49 -5.12
CA PHE A 25 0.27 4.50 -5.16
C PHE A 25 0.16 3.66 -6.43
N GLU A 26 1.22 3.66 -7.23
CA GLU A 26 1.45 2.60 -8.20
C GLU A 26 2.26 1.50 -7.50
N VAL A 27 1.66 0.31 -7.40
CA VAL A 27 2.24 -0.84 -6.71
C VAL A 27 2.46 -1.98 -7.69
N GLN A 28 3.65 -2.59 -7.65
CA GLN A 28 3.98 -3.78 -8.40
C GLN A 28 4.58 -4.83 -7.47
N ILE A 29 3.96 -6.00 -7.38
CA ILE A 29 4.56 -7.16 -6.73
C ILE A 29 5.51 -7.84 -7.71
N LYS A 30 6.79 -7.96 -7.35
CA LYS A 30 7.84 -8.55 -8.21
C LYS A 30 8.06 -10.03 -7.94
N GLU A 31 7.72 -10.49 -6.74
CA GLU A 31 7.89 -11.88 -6.33
C GLU A 31 6.53 -12.51 -5.97
N ASP A 32 6.08 -13.45 -6.79
CA ASP A 32 4.70 -13.98 -6.77
C ASP A 32 4.26 -14.56 -5.42
N ARG A 33 5.20 -15.08 -4.61
CA ARG A 33 4.88 -15.58 -3.26
C ARG A 33 4.30 -14.51 -2.33
N TYR A 34 4.52 -13.22 -2.63
CA TYR A 34 3.96 -12.08 -1.87
C TYR A 34 2.62 -11.59 -2.43
N TRP A 35 2.14 -12.14 -3.54
CA TRP A 35 0.83 -11.79 -4.08
C TRP A 35 -0.32 -12.04 -3.09
N PRO A 36 -0.38 -13.16 -2.35
CA PRO A 36 -1.40 -13.38 -1.32
C PRO A 36 -1.32 -12.34 -0.18
N ALA A 37 -0.12 -11.84 0.13
CA ALA A 37 0.07 -10.81 1.14
C ALA A 37 -0.57 -9.49 0.68
N MET A 38 -0.37 -9.09 -0.58
CA MET A 38 -1.01 -7.92 -1.16
C MET A 38 -2.54 -8.05 -1.24
N LYS A 39 -3.05 -9.25 -1.54
CA LYS A 39 -4.49 -9.53 -1.47
C LYS A 39 -5.06 -9.40 -0.06
N SER A 40 -4.27 -9.77 0.96
CA SER A 40 -4.67 -9.60 2.36
C SER A 40 -4.72 -8.12 2.77
N VAL A 41 -3.80 -7.30 2.26
CA VAL A 41 -3.84 -5.84 2.41
C VAL A 41 -5.11 -5.27 1.79
N GLN A 42 -5.39 -5.61 0.52
CA GLN A 42 -6.61 -5.18 -0.18
C GLN A 42 -7.86 -5.53 0.64
N ARG A 43 -7.98 -6.80 1.04
CA ARG A 43 -9.10 -7.30 1.83
C ARG A 43 -9.27 -6.54 3.16
N PHE A 44 -8.17 -6.23 3.85
CA PHE A 44 -8.22 -5.49 5.11
C PHE A 44 -8.88 -4.11 4.96
N PHE A 45 -8.67 -3.42 3.84
CA PHE A 45 -9.25 -2.11 3.58
C PHE A 45 -10.67 -2.19 3.03
N GLU A 46 -10.97 -3.19 2.20
CA GLU A 46 -12.31 -3.40 1.64
C GLU A 46 -13.34 -3.88 2.69
N GLU A 47 -12.92 -4.70 3.65
CA GLU A 47 -13.81 -5.23 4.71
C GLU A 47 -13.93 -4.30 5.93
N ASN A 48 -13.21 -3.17 5.95
CA ASN A 48 -13.18 -2.28 7.10
C ASN A 48 -13.99 -1.01 6.87
N GLU A 49 -15.10 -0.89 7.58
CA GLU A 49 -16.03 0.24 7.50
C GLU A 49 -15.42 1.59 7.92
N VAL A 50 -14.24 1.59 8.55
CA VAL A 50 -13.52 2.81 8.96
C VAL A 50 -12.59 3.33 7.86
N TYR A 51 -12.10 2.45 6.96
CA TYR A 51 -11.11 2.80 5.94
C TYR A 51 -11.68 2.78 4.52
N THR A 52 -12.95 3.16 4.36
CA THR A 52 -13.68 3.11 3.09
C THR A 52 -13.04 3.96 1.98
N ASP A 53 -12.15 4.90 2.35
CA ASP A 53 -11.46 5.81 1.45
C ASP A 53 -10.05 5.32 1.03
N VAL A 54 -9.84 4.00 1.01
CA VAL A 54 -8.67 3.35 0.37
C VAL A 54 -9.14 2.47 -0.78
N LEU A 55 -8.97 2.96 -2.01
CA LEU A 55 -9.52 2.34 -3.22
C LEU A 55 -8.44 1.54 -3.97
N PHE A 56 -8.71 0.27 -4.26
CA PHE A 56 -7.79 -0.62 -4.98
C PHE A 56 -8.27 -0.86 -6.42
N TYR A 57 -7.41 -0.57 -7.39
CA TYR A 57 -7.62 -0.86 -8.80
C TYR A 57 -6.58 -1.87 -9.28
N PRO A 58 -6.92 -3.17 -9.33
CA PRO A 58 -6.01 -4.19 -9.84
C PRO A 58 -5.84 -4.07 -11.36
N PHE A 59 -4.62 -4.31 -11.82
CA PHE A 59 -4.25 -4.48 -13.22
C PHE A 59 -3.60 -5.84 -13.44
N GLU A 60 -3.36 -6.19 -14.71
CA GLU A 60 -2.58 -7.36 -15.08
C GLU A 60 -1.16 -7.32 -14.49
N ASN A 61 -0.48 -8.48 -14.47
CA ASN A 61 0.91 -8.62 -14.03
C ASN A 61 1.15 -8.17 -12.58
N HIS A 62 0.24 -8.49 -11.66
CA HIS A 62 0.40 -8.18 -10.23
C HIS A 62 0.61 -6.69 -9.90
N LYS A 63 -0.05 -5.83 -10.68
CA LYS A 63 -0.06 -4.38 -10.48
C LYS A 63 -1.33 -3.91 -9.79
N PHE A 64 -1.20 -2.87 -8.99
CA PHE A 64 -2.32 -2.09 -8.47
C PHE A 64 -2.06 -0.61 -8.65
N ARG A 65 -3.12 0.14 -8.93
CA ARG A 65 -3.21 1.55 -8.56
C ARG A 65 -4.06 1.66 -7.31
N ILE A 66 -3.59 2.38 -6.31
CA ILE A 66 -4.28 2.50 -5.03
C ILE A 66 -4.40 3.99 -4.71
N ILE A 67 -5.61 4.44 -4.41
CA ILE A 67 -5.85 5.82 -3.98
C ILE A 67 -6.10 5.77 -2.48
N VAL A 68 -5.25 6.47 -1.73
CA VAL A 68 -5.28 6.48 -0.26
C VAL A 68 -5.54 7.90 0.20
N ARG A 69 -6.65 8.17 0.89
CA ARG A 69 -6.87 9.47 1.53
C ARG A 69 -5.76 9.78 2.54
N GLU A 70 -5.35 11.04 2.64
CA GLU A 70 -4.25 11.47 3.52
C GLU A 70 -4.40 10.97 4.97
N ASP A 71 -5.62 11.00 5.53
CA ASP A 71 -5.91 10.51 6.89
C ASP A 71 -5.67 9.00 7.09
N HIS A 72 -5.60 8.23 6.00
CA HIS A 72 -5.36 6.79 6.00
C HIS A 72 -3.96 6.41 5.51
N TYR A 73 -3.14 7.39 5.11
CA TYR A 73 -1.78 7.15 4.63
C TYR A 73 -0.96 6.30 5.62
N ALA A 74 -0.94 6.70 6.89
CA ALA A 74 -0.17 5.98 7.90
C ALA A 74 -0.70 4.56 8.13
N ALA A 75 -2.03 4.39 8.14
CA ALA A 75 -2.65 3.08 8.28
C ALA A 75 -2.28 2.17 7.11
N PHE A 76 -2.33 2.67 5.88
CA PHE A 76 -1.93 1.96 4.67
C PHE A 76 -0.49 1.45 4.75
N ILE A 77 0.47 2.33 5.06
CA ILE A 77 1.89 1.95 5.18
C ILE A 77 2.11 0.90 6.29
N LEU A 78 1.43 1.04 7.43
CA LEU A 78 1.56 0.08 8.54
C LEU A 78 0.94 -1.28 8.22
N VAL A 79 -0.14 -1.33 7.44
CA VAL A 79 -0.73 -2.59 6.98
C VAL A 79 0.19 -3.28 5.96
N LEU A 80 0.84 -2.54 5.05
CA LEU A 80 1.89 -3.10 4.21
C LEU A 80 3.03 -3.70 5.04
N MET A 81 3.44 -3.03 6.13
CA MET A 81 4.46 -3.53 7.05
C MET A 81 4.02 -4.79 7.80
N LYS A 82 2.78 -4.83 8.30
CA LYS A 82 2.19 -6.01 8.95
C LYS A 82 2.25 -7.25 8.04
N HIS A 83 2.11 -7.06 6.73
CA HIS A 83 2.19 -8.10 5.71
C HIS A 83 3.60 -8.27 5.10
N GLN A 84 4.63 -7.67 5.70
CA GLN A 84 6.05 -7.77 5.30
C GLN A 84 6.37 -7.26 3.87
N LEU A 85 5.47 -6.47 3.28
CA LEU A 85 5.73 -5.78 2.01
C LEU A 85 6.62 -4.55 2.24
N VAL A 86 6.49 -3.93 3.41
CA VAL A 86 7.40 -2.90 3.92
C VAL A 86 8.18 -3.48 5.10
N GLN A 87 9.49 -3.19 5.16
CA GLN A 87 10.41 -3.78 6.13
C GLN A 87 10.63 -2.91 7.37
N LYS A 88 10.56 -1.58 7.21
CA LYS A 88 10.75 -0.62 8.30
C LYS A 88 9.91 0.62 8.04
N VAL A 89 9.36 1.20 9.10
CA VAL A 89 8.59 2.44 9.10
C VAL A 89 9.03 3.31 10.28
N GLU A 90 9.25 4.59 10.04
CA GLU A 90 9.68 5.58 11.04
C GLU A 90 8.90 6.89 10.86
N TRP A 91 8.55 7.54 11.97
CA TRP A 91 8.03 8.89 11.97
C TRP A 91 9.16 9.90 11.75
N VAL A 92 8.92 10.90 10.91
CA VAL A 92 9.86 12.00 10.63
C VAL A 92 9.22 13.37 10.80
#